data_AF-A0A1E4IVR3-F1
#
_entry.id   AF-A0A1E4IVR3-F1
#
_cell.length_a   1.000
_cell.length_b   1.000
_cell.length_c   1.000
_cell.angle_alpha   90.00
_cell.angle_beta   90.00
_cell.angle_gamma   90.00
#
_symmetry.space_group_name_H-M   'P 1'
#
loop_
_entity.id
_entity.type
_entity.pdbx_description
1 polymer ?
#
loop_
_entity_poly.entity_id
_entity_poly.type
_entity_poly.pdbx_seq_one_letter_code
_entity_poly.pdbx_strand_id
1 'polypeptide(L)' 'MVVRQVFLRLIEEALGPPERVVTCFRAWSKEMAPENESLSDRELADARAWRHSCELATEKAKAMLSSPRTVEFVFELAC' A
#
# COMPACT_ATOMS: atom_id res chain seq x y z
N MET A 1 9.07 -16.06 4.47
CA MET A 1 7.59 -16.18 4.43
C MET A 1 6.82 -15.37 5.49
N VAL A 2 7.40 -14.93 6.62
CA VAL A 2 6.67 -14.20 7.68
C VAL A 2 6.45 -12.71 7.39
N VAL A 3 7.47 -12.03 6.85
CA VAL A 3 7.44 -10.56 6.69
C VAL A 3 6.37 -10.08 5.71
N ARG A 4 6.03 -10.89 4.68
CA ARG A 4 4.92 -10.60 3.76
C ARG A 4 3.56 -10.53 4.47
N GLN A 5 3.31 -11.46 5.40
CA GLN A 5 2.06 -11.48 6.16
C GLN A 5 1.99 -10.32 7.14
N VAL A 6 3.12 -9.96 7.75
CA VAL A 6 3.22 -8.79 8.62
C VAL A 6 2.98 -7.49 7.84
N PHE A 7 3.56 -7.36 6.65
CA PHE A 7 3.34 -6.19 5.80
C PHE A 7 1.87 -5.99 5.43
N LEU A 8 1.18 -7.06 5.01
CA LEU A 8 -0.27 -7.03 4.75
C LEU A 8 -1.08 -6.64 5.99
N ARG A 9 -0.76 -7.23 7.14
CA ARG A 9 -1.40 -6.91 8.43
C ARG A 9 -1.25 -5.43 8.78
N LEU A 10 -0.05 -4.86 8.61
CA LEU A 10 0.22 -3.45 8.90
C LEU A 10 -0.57 -2.50 8.01
N ILE A 11 -0.80 -2.89 6.76
CA ILE A 11 -1.64 -2.11 5.83
C ILE A 11 -3.11 -2.21 6.25
N GLU A 12 -3.61 -3.40 6.58
CA GLU A 12 -4.98 -3.60 7.08
C GLU A 12 -5.23 -2.86 8.39
N GLU A 13 -4.25 -2.81 9.30
CA GLU A 13 -4.34 -2.02 10.54
C GLU A 13 -4.46 -0.52 10.28
N ALA A 14 -3.86 -0.02 9.19
CA ALA A 14 -3.85 1.40 8.85
C ALA A 14 -5.05 1.84 7.99
N LEU A 15 -5.50 1.00 7.06
CA LEU A 15 -6.56 1.31 6.10
C LEU A 15 -7.91 0.67 6.45
N GLY A 16 -7.90 -0.34 7.31
CA GLY A 16 -9.08 -1.13 7.64
C GLY A 16 -9.18 -2.41 6.81
N PRO A 17 -10.41 -2.90 6.56
CA PRO A 17 -10.61 -4.25 6.04
C PRO A 17 -10.08 -4.39 4.60
N PRO A 18 -9.85 -5.63 4.11
CA PRO A 18 -9.20 -5.87 2.82
C PRO A 18 -9.86 -5.16 1.63
N GLU A 19 -11.17 -4.98 1.63
CA GLU A 19 -11.88 -4.27 0.55
C GLU A 19 -11.45 -2.80 0.47
N ARG A 20 -11.20 -2.18 1.63
CA ARG A 20 -10.72 -0.80 1.73
C ARG A 20 -9.28 -0.69 1.26
N VAL A 21 -8.43 -1.65 1.64
CA VAL A 21 -7.04 -1.79 1.16
C VAL A 21 -7.00 -1.83 -0.37
N VAL A 22 -7.81 -2.70 -0.98
CA VAL A 22 -7.90 -2.83 -2.45
C VAL A 22 -8.42 -1.54 -3.10
N THR A 23 -9.41 -0.89 -2.51
CA THR A 23 -9.96 0.39 -3.03
C THR A 23 -8.89 1.48 -3.05
N CYS A 24 -8.17 1.65 -1.95
CA CYS A 24 -7.10 2.63 -1.83
C CYS A 24 -5.93 2.33 -2.77
N PHE A 25 -5.54 1.06 -2.91
CA PHE A 25 -4.51 0.64 -3.88
C PHE A 25 -4.92 1.00 -5.31
N ARG A 26 -6.14 0.67 -5.72
CA ARG A 26 -6.64 0.97 -7.08
C ARG A 26 -6.64 2.48 -7.36
N ALA A 27 -7.08 3.29 -6.40
CA ALA A 27 -7.07 4.73 -6.55
C ALA A 27 -5.64 5.28 -6.73
N TRP A 28 -4.67 4.76 -5.97
CA TRP A 28 -3.26 5.11 -6.15
C TRP A 28 -2.68 4.61 -7.48
N SER A 29 -3.02 3.38 -7.91
CA SER A 29 -2.57 2.85 -9.20
C SER A 29 -3.07 3.71 -10.37
N LYS A 30 -4.32 4.20 -10.29
CA LYS A 30 -4.85 5.16 -11.25
C LYS A 30 -4.11 6.50 -11.21
N GLU A 31 -3.80 7.02 -10.02
CA GLU A 31 -3.03 8.27 -9.85
C GLU A 31 -1.64 8.19 -10.50
N MET A 32 -1.02 7.00 -10.48
CA MET A 32 0.30 6.74 -11.06
C MET A 32 0.24 6.32 -12.53
N ALA A 33 -0.94 6.00 -13.06
CA ALA A 33 -1.08 5.61 -14.44
C ALA A 33 -0.75 6.81 -15.35
N PRO A 34 -0.01 6.60 -16.45
CA PRO A 34 0.25 7.66 -17.44
C PRO A 34 -1.03 8.05 -18.18
N GLU A 35 -2.05 7.21 -18.11
CA GLU A 35 -3.40 7.45 -18.58
C GLU A 35 -4.00 8.49 -17.62
N ASN A 36 -4.23 9.70 -18.12
CA ASN A 36 -4.64 10.86 -17.35
C ASN A 36 -6.12 10.72 -16.90
N GLU A 37 -6.45 9.66 -16.18
CA GLU A 37 -7.75 9.43 -15.58
C GLU A 37 -7.96 10.50 -14.51
N SER A 38 -8.98 11.32 -14.72
CA SER A 38 -9.41 12.30 -13.73
C SER A 38 -9.92 11.57 -12.49
N LEU A 39 -9.14 11.61 -11.42
CA LEU A 39 -9.55 11.09 -10.12
C LEU A 39 -10.53 12.06 -9.45
N SER A 40 -11.57 11.50 -8.84
CA SER A 40 -12.43 12.25 -7.92
C SER A 40 -11.68 12.64 -6.64
N ASP A 41 -12.16 13.65 -5.91
CA ASP A 41 -11.58 14.04 -4.62
C ASP A 41 -11.49 12.88 -3.62
N ARG A 42 -12.48 11.98 -3.68
CA ARG A 42 -12.50 10.75 -2.87
C ARG A 42 -11.40 9.78 -3.29
N GLU A 43 -11.19 9.57 -4.58
CA GLU A 43 -10.10 8.72 -5.07
C GLU A 43 -8.74 9.33 -4.76
N LEU A 44 -8.57 10.65 -4.83
CA LEU A 44 -7.35 11.32 -4.40
C LEU A 44 -7.08 11.13 -2.91
N ALA A 45 -8.11 11.23 -2.06
CA ALA A 45 -7.98 10.94 -0.63
C ALA A 45 -7.60 9.47 -0.38
N ASP A 46 -8.20 8.54 -1.13
CA ASP A 46 -7.93 7.11 -1.03
C ASP A 46 -6.52 6.75 -1.50
N ALA A 47 -6.02 7.40 -2.56
CA ALA A 47 -4.67 7.24 -3.06
C ALA A 47 -3.60 7.77 -2.09
N ARG A 48 -3.87 8.91 -1.45
CA ARG A 48 -3.01 9.47 -0.39
C ARG A 48 -2.98 8.58 0.84
N ALA A 49 -4.14 8.06 1.25
CA ALA A 49 -4.24 7.11 2.36
C ALA A 49 -3.41 5.86 2.06
N TRP A 50 -3.53 5.30 0.85
CA TRP A 50 -2.70 4.17 0.40
C TRP A 50 -1.20 4.47 0.54
N ARG A 51 -0.73 5.59 -0.02
CA ARG A 51 0.69 5.96 -0.03
C ARG A 51 1.25 6.05 1.39
N HIS A 52 0.54 6.76 2.27
CA HIS A 52 0.97 6.92 3.66
C HIS A 52 1.02 5.58 4.42
N SER A 53 -0.02 4.75 4.27
CA SER A 53 -0.07 3.43 4.92
C SER A 53 1.01 2.49 4.39
N CYS A 54 1.29 2.51 3.09
CA CYS A 54 2.33 1.70 2.46
C CYS A 54 3.74 2.11 2.92
N GLU A 55 4.01 3.41 3.02
CA GLU A 55 5.27 3.94 3.58
C GLU A 55 5.46 3.50 5.04
N LEU A 56 4.42 3.68 5.87
CA LEU A 56 4.47 3.29 7.28
C LEU A 56 4.67 1.78 7.46
N ALA A 57 3.96 0.96 6.68
CA ALA A 57 4.10 -0.48 6.70
C ALA A 57 5.49 -0.92 6.23
N THR A 58 6.04 -0.24 5.21
CA THR A 58 7.39 -0.48 4.69
C THR A 58 8.45 -0.24 5.75
N GLU A 59 8.40 0.91 6.42
CA GLU A 59 9.38 1.25 7.47
C GLU A 59 9.33 0.28 8.64
N LYS A 60 8.11 -0.06 9.10
CA LYS A 60 7.92 -1.05 10.17
C LYS A 60 8.40 -2.44 9.77
N ALA A 61 8.07 -2.90 8.56
CA ALA A 61 8.48 -4.20 8.08
C ALA A 61 10.00 -4.29 7.84
N LYS A 62 10.62 -3.20 7.33
CA LYS A 62 12.09 -3.11 7.19
C LYS A 62 12.78 -3.22 8.54
N ALA A 63 12.28 -2.57 9.60
CA ALA A 63 12.86 -2.68 10.93
C ALA A 63 12.91 -4.12 11.49
N MET A 64 12.08 -5.02 10.96
CA MET A 64 12.06 -6.44 11.33
C MET A 64 13.03 -7.31 10.51
N LEU A 65 13.70 -6.75 9.51
CA LEU A 65 14.66 -7.45 8.67
C LEU A 65 16.08 -7.33 9.22
N SER A 66 16.86 -8.42 9.11
CA SER A 66 18.30 -8.42 9.43
C SER A 66 19.12 -7.56 8.46
N SER A 67 18.58 -7.22 7.29
CA SER A 67 19.22 -6.36 6.28
C SER A 67 18.17 -5.45 5.60
N PRO A 68 17.78 -4.34 6.23
CA PRO A 68 16.66 -3.49 5.79
C PRO A 68 16.92 -2.68 4.50
N ARG A 69 18.20 -2.47 4.13
CA ARG A 69 18.57 -1.58 3.01
C ARG A 69 18.48 -2.22 1.63
N THR A 70 18.26 -3.54 1.55
CA THR A 70 18.30 -4.29 0.29
C THR A 70 16.93 -4.85 -0.11
N VAL A 71 15.85 -4.46 0.57
CA VAL A 71 14.53 -5.05 0.37
C VAL A 71 13.49 -3.95 0.13
N GLU A 72 12.71 -4.13 -0.95
CA GLU A 72 11.52 -3.35 -1.25
C GLU A 72 10.28 -4.22 -1.07
N PHE A 73 9.21 -3.63 -0.55
CA PHE A 73 7.91 -4.28 -0.45
C PHE A 73 7.02 -3.79 -1.58
N VAL A 74 6.58 -4.73 -2.42
CA VAL A 74 5.65 -4.45 -3.52
C VAL A 74 4.32 -5.12 -3.18
N PHE A 75 3.24 -4.35 -3.33
CA PHE A 75 1.88 -4.87 -3.19
C PHE A 75 1.30 -5.12 -4.58
N GLU A 76 0.75 -6.33 -4.79
CA GLU A 76 0.13 -6.75 -6.03
C GLU A 76 -1.19 -7.45 -5.72
N LEU A 77 -2.22 -7.17 -6.52
CA LEU A 77 -3.48 -7.92 -6.48
C LEU A 77 -3.28 -9.26 -7.19
N ALA A 78 -3.74 -10.35 -6.59
CA ALA A 78 -3.79 -11.63 -7.28
C ALA A 78 -4.82 -11.54 -8.42
N CYS A 79 -4.37 -11.74 -9.65
CA CYS A 79 -5.20 -11.83 -10.85
C CYS A 79 -6.05 -13.10 -10.87
#